data_AF-A0A256WE04-F1
#
_entry.id   AF-A0A256WE04-F1
#
_cell.length_a   1.000
_cell.length_b   1.000
_cell.length_c   1.000
_cell.angle_alpha   90.00
_cell.angle_beta   90.00
_cell.angle_gamma   90.00
#
_symmetry.space_group_name_H-M   'P 1'
#
loop_
_entity.id
_entity.type
_entity.pdbx_description
1 polymer ?
#
loop_
_entity_poly.entity_id
_entity_poly.type
_entity_poly.pdbx_seq_one_letter_code
_entity_poly.pdbx_strand_id
1 'polypeptide(L)'
;MRVPADFINNNKIAFNDIIGAEYQEEIWDTWQVKLKEKATIELEYPITTKSGQIRWVWERGCGIYSDDGKLLFLEGFITDITEQKQAEAELKESEEKYRAIVENNHDAIYIYKGGKFLFVNDKTSDL
;
A
#
# COMPACT_ATOMS: atom_id res chain seq x y z
N MET A 1 -0.61 21.25 5.00
CA MET A 1 -0.29 19.91 5.53
C MET A 1 -1.01 19.75 6.85
N ARG A 2 -2.08 18.94 6.92
CA ARG A 2 -2.76 18.65 8.20
C ARG A 2 -2.08 17.43 8.79
N VAL A 3 -1.10 17.65 9.67
CA VAL A 3 -0.75 16.62 10.65
C VAL A 3 -1.95 16.48 11.60
N PRO A 4 -2.53 15.28 11.80
CA PRO A 4 -3.58 15.12 12.78
C PRO A 4 -3.00 15.43 14.17
N ALA A 5 -3.59 16.39 14.87
CA ALA A 5 -3.10 16.91 16.14
C ALA A 5 -3.04 15.86 17.26
N ASP A 6 -3.56 14.66 17.01
CA ASP A 6 -3.62 13.54 17.95
C ASP A 6 -2.29 12.76 18.05
N PHE A 7 -1.35 12.92 17.11
CA PHE A 7 -0.16 12.06 17.02
C PHE A 7 1.05 12.54 17.83
N ILE A 8 1.15 13.83 18.12
CA ILE A 8 2.27 14.39 18.89
C ILE A 8 1.69 14.89 20.21
N ASN A 9 1.85 14.07 21.25
CA ASN A 9 1.64 14.42 22.66
C ASN A 9 0.22 14.21 23.23
N ASN A 10 -0.37 13.01 23.09
CA ASN A 10 -1.52 12.61 23.92
C ASN A 10 -1.31 11.24 24.59
N ASN A 11 -1.31 11.23 25.92
CA ASN A 11 -1.07 10.08 26.81
C ASN A 11 -2.19 9.01 26.79
N LYS A 12 -2.90 8.81 25.66
CA LYS A 12 -4.04 7.88 25.59
C LYS A 12 -4.07 6.91 24.42
N ILE A 13 -3.37 7.17 23.30
CA ILE A 13 -3.29 6.25 22.16
C ILE A 13 -1.89 6.42 21.54
N ALA A 14 -1.05 5.38 21.63
CA ALA A 14 0.21 5.32 20.93
C ALA A 14 -0.02 5.02 19.45
N PHE A 15 0.89 5.46 18.58
CA PHE A 15 0.84 5.16 17.15
C PHE A 15 0.69 3.66 16.86
N ASN A 16 1.36 2.81 17.64
CA ASN A 16 1.24 1.36 17.51
C ASN A 16 -0.17 0.83 17.82
N ASP A 17 -0.96 1.52 18.64
CA ASP A 17 -2.29 1.05 19.04
C ASP A 17 -3.31 1.08 17.90
N ILE A 18 -3.05 1.89 16.86
CA ILE A 18 -3.93 1.98 15.68
C ILE A 18 -3.48 1.08 14.53
N ILE A 19 -2.26 0.55 14.56
CA ILE A 19 -1.73 -0.34 13.53
C ILE A 19 -2.39 -1.71 13.66
N GLY A 20 -2.79 -2.32 12.54
CA GLY A 20 -3.31 -3.70 12.54
C GLY A 20 -2.34 -4.66 13.22
N ALA A 21 -2.84 -5.52 14.13
CA ALA A 21 -2.01 -6.35 15.01
C ALA A 21 -0.97 -7.20 14.26
N GLU A 22 -1.31 -7.66 13.05
CA GLU A 22 -0.43 -8.45 12.18
C GLU A 22 0.76 -7.68 11.61
N TYR A 23 0.72 -6.34 11.61
CA TYR A 23 1.77 -5.48 11.07
C TYR A 23 2.67 -4.87 12.15
N GLN A 24 2.27 -4.92 13.43
CA GLN A 24 2.98 -4.20 14.50
C GLN A 24 4.43 -4.66 14.68
N GLU A 25 4.67 -5.97 14.66
CA GLU A 25 6.01 -6.55 14.84
C GLU A 25 6.92 -6.22 13.67
N GLU A 26 6.45 -6.42 12.42
CA GLU A 26 7.23 -6.11 11.22
C GLU A 26 7.58 -4.63 11.12
N ILE A 27 6.62 -3.75 11.39
CA ILE A 27 6.84 -2.30 11.37
C ILE A 27 7.85 -1.89 12.44
N TRP A 28 7.73 -2.45 13.64
CA TRP A 28 8.67 -2.21 14.73
C TRP A 28 10.09 -2.61 14.35
N ASP A 29 10.27 -3.83 13.84
CA ASP A 29 11.57 -4.35 13.44
C ASP A 29 12.18 -3.54 12.30
N THR A 30 11.36 -3.15 11.33
CA THR A 30 11.81 -2.30 10.22
C THR A 30 12.30 -0.94 10.72
N TRP A 31 11.57 -0.32 11.65
CA TRP A 31 12.02 0.91 12.30
C TRP A 31 13.34 0.72 13.05
N GLN A 32 13.54 -0.39 13.78
CA GLN A 32 14.80 -0.67 14.47
C GLN A 32 15.99 -0.78 13.51
N VAL A 33 15.80 -1.45 12.37
CA VAL A 33 16.83 -1.56 11.33
C VAL A 33 17.13 -0.19 10.73
N LYS A 34 16.09 0.55 10.30
CA LYS A 34 16.27 1.84 9.61
C LYS A 34 16.85 2.93 10.51
N LEU A 35 16.51 2.93 11.81
CA LEU A 35 17.10 3.86 12.76
C LEU A 35 18.59 3.57 13.03
N LYS A 36 19.02 2.30 12.98
CA LYS A 36 20.45 1.95 13.07
C LYS A 36 21.21 2.35 11.82
N GLU A 37 20.60 2.17 10.65
CA GLU A 37 21.14 2.56 9.35
C GLU A 37 21.09 4.07 9.10
N LYS A 38 20.38 4.84 9.95
CA LYS A 38 20.03 6.26 9.73
C LYS A 38 19.40 6.47 8.35
N ALA A 39 18.57 5.51 7.93
CA ALA A 39 17.94 5.47 6.63
C ALA A 39 16.46 5.86 6.71
N THR A 40 15.89 6.21 5.56
CA THR A 40 14.45 6.43 5.42
C THR A 40 13.71 5.10 5.39
N ILE A 41 12.58 5.04 6.08
CA ILE A 41 11.60 3.97 6.01
C ILE A 41 10.49 4.36 5.04
N GLU A 42 9.95 3.38 4.34
CA GLU A 42 8.78 3.53 3.49
C GLU A 42 7.94 2.25 3.60
N LEU A 43 6.69 2.38 4.05
CA LEU A 43 5.83 1.25 4.38
C LEU A 43 4.37 1.54 4.02
N GLU A 44 3.63 0.48 3.70
CA GLU A 44 2.18 0.53 3.54
C GLU A 44 1.52 -0.45 4.49
N TYR A 45 0.56 0.02 5.28
CA TYR A 45 -0.14 -0.82 6.26
C TYR A 45 -1.53 -0.28 6.60
N PRO A 46 -2.44 -1.14 7.09
CA PRO A 46 -3.73 -0.71 7.57
C PRO A 46 -3.64 -0.11 8.99
N ILE A 47 -4.39 0.97 9.19
CA ILE A 47 -4.68 1.54 10.51
C ILE A 47 -6.18 1.49 10.81
N THR A 48 -6.52 1.47 12.09
CA THR A 48 -7.88 1.64 12.58
C THR A 48 -8.10 3.07 13.04
N THR A 49 -9.00 3.77 12.37
CA THR A 49 -9.40 5.14 12.74
C THR A 49 -10.21 5.16 14.03
N LYS A 50 -10.38 6.34 14.65
CA LYS A 50 -11.24 6.52 15.83
C LYS A 50 -12.69 6.04 15.63
N SER A 51 -13.20 6.08 14.40
CA SER A 51 -14.55 5.60 14.07
C SER A 51 -14.62 4.08 13.86
N GLY A 52 -13.50 3.36 13.99
CA GLY A 52 -13.39 1.92 13.75
C GLY A 52 -13.22 1.54 12.28
N GLN A 53 -13.09 2.50 11.37
CA GLN A 53 -12.83 2.22 9.95
C GLN A 53 -11.37 1.84 9.75
N ILE A 54 -11.13 0.83 8.91
CA ILE A 54 -9.81 0.47 8.41
C ILE A 54 -9.43 1.43 7.28
N ARG A 55 -8.21 1.97 7.32
CA ARG A 55 -7.62 2.78 6.26
C ARG A 55 -6.25 2.26 5.92
N TRP A 56 -5.94 2.13 4.65
CA TRP A 56 -4.58 1.87 4.21
C TRP A 56 -3.81 3.18 4.21
N VAL A 57 -2.63 3.16 4.80
CA VAL A 57 -1.74 4.31 4.78
C VAL A 57 -0.41 3.95 4.16
N TRP A 58 0.19 4.92 3.49
CA TRP A 58 1.58 4.94 3.11
C TRP A 58 2.33 5.89 4.04
N GLU A 59 3.31 5.36 4.75
CA GLU A 59 4.20 6.09 5.63
C GLU A 59 5.58 6.22 5.00
N ARG A 60 6.14 7.42 5.11
CA ARG A 60 7.56 7.64 4.87
C ARG A 60 8.15 8.48 5.99
N GLY A 61 9.25 8.01 6.57
CA GLY A 61 9.88 8.70 7.70
C GLY A 61 11.36 8.38 7.90
N CYS A 62 12.01 9.13 8.78
CA CYS A 62 13.38 8.89 9.22
C CYS A 62 13.60 9.41 10.64
N GLY A 63 14.70 8.99 11.26
CA GLY A 63 15.17 9.59 12.51
C GLY A 63 15.91 10.90 12.27
N ILE A 64 15.69 11.87 13.13
CA ILE A 64 16.51 13.09 13.24
C ILE A 64 17.42 12.95 14.45
N TYR A 65 18.71 13.18 14.25
CA TYR A 65 19.74 12.93 15.25
C TYR A 65 20.49 14.22 15.59
N SER A 66 20.96 14.33 16.83
CA SER A 66 21.89 15.38 17.24
C SER A 66 23.30 15.12 16.70
N ASP A 67 24.17 16.12 16.85
CA ASP A 67 25.57 16.06 16.43
C ASP A 67 26.36 14.92 17.08
N ASP A 68 25.98 14.50 18.30
CA ASP A 68 26.55 13.36 19.02
C ASP A 68 25.98 11.99 18.56
N GLY A 69 25.08 11.99 17.57
CA GLY A 69 24.47 10.81 16.98
C GLY A 69 23.27 10.25 17.74
N LYS A 70 22.79 10.93 18.79
CA LYS A 70 21.60 10.50 19.54
C LYS A 70 20.31 10.82 18.77
N LEU A 71 19.37 9.88 18.74
CA LEU A 71 18.04 10.11 18.15
C LEU A 71 17.27 11.17 18.97
N LEU A 72 16.84 12.24 18.30
CA LEU A 72 16.06 13.33 18.88
C LEU A 72 14.55 13.11 18.68
N PHE A 73 14.12 12.87 17.44
CA PHE A 73 12.73 12.61 17.09
C PHE A 73 12.62 11.89 15.74
N LEU A 74 11.42 11.40 15.42
CA LEU A 74 11.08 10.89 14.09
C LEU A 74 10.45 12.02 13.27
N GLU A 75 10.87 12.15 12.02
CA GLU A 75 10.26 13.04 11.04
C GLU A 75 9.68 12.19 9.90
N GLY A 76 8.48 12.53 9.44
CA GLY A 76 7.83 11.80 8.37
C GLY A 76 6.43 12.30 8.06
N PHE A 77 5.78 11.61 7.15
CA PHE A 77 4.38 11.84 6.80
C PHE A 77 3.66 10.52 6.56
N ILE A 78 2.34 10.56 6.73
CA ILE A 78 1.44 9.44 6.53
C ILE A 78 0.33 9.92 5.59
N THR A 79 0.09 9.16 4.52
CA THR A 79 -0.91 9.46 3.50
C THR A 79 -1.94 8.34 3.45
N ASP A 80 -3.23 8.67 3.49
CA ASP A 80 -4.30 7.70 3.23
C ASP A 80 -4.26 7.30 1.74
N ILE A 81 -4.07 5.99 1.50
CA ILE A 81 -4.03 5.38 0.16
C ILE A 81 -5.18 4.36 -0.02
N THR A 82 -6.22 4.43 0.82
CA THR A 82 -7.35 3.50 0.80
C THR A 82 -8.06 3.51 -0.56
N GLU A 83 -8.34 4.68 -1.12
CA GLU A 83 -9.00 4.81 -2.43
C GLU A 83 -8.13 4.21 -3.55
N GLN A 84 -6.81 4.39 -3.48
CA GLN A 84 -5.88 3.81 -4.43
C GLN A 84 -5.91 2.27 -4.36
N LYS A 85 -5.81 1.70 -3.15
CA LYS A 85 -5.87 0.24 -2.95
C LYS A 85 -7.21 -0.36 -3.42
N GLN A 86 -8.31 0.34 -3.20
CA GLN A 86 -9.64 -0.08 -3.67
C GLN A 86 -9.71 -0.07 -5.20
N ALA A 87 -9.26 1.01 -5.85
CA ALA A 87 -9.23 1.08 -7.30
C ALA A 87 -8.33 0.00 -7.93
N GLU A 88 -7.16 -0.28 -7.34
CA GLU A 88 -6.27 -1.36 -7.76
C GLU A 88 -6.93 -2.74 -7.63
N ALA A 89 -7.66 -2.97 -6.53
CA ALA A 89 -8.38 -4.23 -6.30
C ALA A 89 -9.53 -4.42 -7.29
N GLU A 90 -10.34 -3.37 -7.52
CA GLU A 90 -11.44 -3.40 -8.51
C GLU A 90 -10.93 -3.62 -9.93
N LEU A 91 -9.82 -2.97 -10.30
CA LEU A 91 -9.18 -3.17 -11.59
C LEU A 91 -8.71 -4.62 -11.74
N LYS A 92 -8.03 -5.15 -10.73
CA LYS A 92 -7.55 -6.54 -10.73
C LYS A 92 -8.70 -7.54 -10.83
N GLU A 93 -9.78 -7.35 -10.07
CA GLU A 93 -10.97 -8.22 -10.15
C GLU A 93 -11.60 -8.17 -11.54
N SER A 94 -11.71 -6.98 -12.13
CA SER A 94 -12.22 -6.81 -13.50
C SER A 94 -11.34 -7.51 -14.53
N GLU A 95 -10.01 -7.40 -14.42
CA GLU A 95 -9.07 -8.07 -15.32
C GLU A 95 -9.12 -9.60 -15.17
N GLU A 96 -9.21 -10.11 -13.95
CA GLU A 96 -9.34 -11.54 -13.67
C GLU A 96 -10.65 -12.09 -14.22
N LYS A 97 -11.75 -11.36 -14.04
CA LYS A 97 -13.06 -11.72 -14.59
C LYS A 97 -13.04 -11.70 -16.12
N TYR A 98 -12.44 -10.69 -16.73
CA TYR A 98 -12.27 -10.62 -18.18
C TYR A 98 -11.47 -11.81 -18.71
N ARG A 99 -10.31 -12.09 -18.09
CA ARG A 99 -9.45 -13.23 -18.45
C ARG A 99 -10.20 -14.54 -18.32
N ALA A 100 -10.94 -14.75 -17.22
CA ALA A 100 -11.73 -15.96 -17.02
C ALA A 100 -12.81 -16.14 -18.09
N ILE A 101 -13.47 -15.06 -18.53
CA ILE A 101 -14.48 -15.13 -19.60
C ILE A 101 -13.84 -15.43 -20.95
N VAL A 102 -12.72 -14.78 -21.27
CA VAL A 102 -12.11 -14.84 -22.61
C VAL A 102 -11.30 -16.11 -22.83
N GLU A 103 -10.53 -16.56 -21.83
CA GLU A 103 -9.69 -17.76 -21.95
C GLU A 103 -10.49 -19.07 -21.84
N ASN A 104 -11.61 -19.06 -21.12
CA ASN A 104 -12.50 -20.23 -21.04
C ASN A 104 -13.57 -20.25 -22.14
N ASN A 105 -13.63 -19.22 -22.98
CA ASN A 105 -14.53 -19.23 -24.13
C ASN A 105 -14.02 -20.23 -25.19
N HIS A 106 -14.93 -20.94 -25.83
CA HIS A 106 -14.58 -21.89 -26.90
C HIS A 106 -14.43 -21.18 -28.26
N ASP A 107 -14.95 -19.96 -28.39
CA ASP A 107 -14.82 -19.15 -29.59
C ASP A 107 -13.47 -18.41 -29.63
N ALA A 108 -12.96 -18.19 -30.84
CA ALA A 108 -11.80 -17.34 -31.06
C ALA A 108 -12.15 -15.87 -30.80
N ILE A 109 -11.45 -15.25 -29.85
CA ILE A 109 -11.64 -13.85 -29.46
C ILE A 109 -10.36 -13.08 -29.77
N TYR A 110 -10.48 -12.01 -30.55
CA TYR A 110 -9.35 -11.15 -30.89
C TYR A 110 -9.74 -9.67 -30.92
N ILE A 111 -8.77 -8.80 -30.65
CA ILE A 111 -8.89 -7.35 -30.79
C ILE A 111 -7.97 -6.91 -31.94
N TYR A 112 -8.56 -6.37 -33.01
CA TYR A 112 -7.83 -5.86 -34.17
C TYR A 112 -7.95 -4.34 -34.27
N LYS A 113 -6.81 -3.64 -34.31
CA LYS A 113 -6.77 -2.18 -34.42
C LYS A 113 -5.55 -1.72 -35.21
N GLY A 114 -5.76 -0.82 -36.18
CA GLY A 114 -4.66 -0.19 -36.93
C GLY A 114 -3.79 -1.18 -37.71
N GLY A 115 -4.38 -2.23 -38.27
CA GLY A 115 -3.62 -3.22 -39.05
C GLY A 115 -3.02 -4.37 -38.24
N LYS A 116 -3.14 -4.36 -36.91
CA LYS A 116 -2.48 -5.31 -36.00
C LYS A 116 -3.48 -5.95 -35.03
N PHE A 117 -3.23 -7.22 -34.70
CA PHE A 117 -3.86 -7.88 -33.56
C PHE A 117 -3.22 -7.37 -32.27
N LEU A 118 -4.02 -6.79 -31.38
CA LEU A 118 -3.60 -6.32 -30.07
C LEU A 118 -3.81 -7.38 -28.98
N PHE A 119 -4.72 -8.31 -29.22
CA PHE A 119 -5.05 -9.40 -28.32
C PHE A 119 -5.63 -10.56 -29.11
N VAL A 120 -5.30 -11.78 -28.72
CA VAL A 120 -5.90 -13.05 -29.17
C VAL A 120 -5.97 -13.97 -27.95
N ASN A 121 -7.08 -14.69 -27.76
CA ASN A 121 -7.18 -15.73 -26.73
C ASN A 121 -6.57 -17.06 -27.22
N ASP A 122 -6.30 -17.98 -26.30
CA ASP A 122 -5.62 -19.24 -26.63
C ASP A 122 -6.36 -20.08 -27.68
N LYS A 123 -7.70 -20.01 -27.74
CA LYS A 123 -8.52 -20.72 -28.74
C LYS A 123 -8.40 -20.19 -30.17
N THR A 124 -7.86 -18.99 -30.34
CA THR A 124 -7.59 -18.45 -31.68
C THR A 124 -6.42 -19.18 -32.36
N SER A 125 -5.56 -19.86 -31.59
CA SER A 125 -4.40 -20.61 -32.10
C SER A 125 -4.76 -21.90 -32.83
N ASP A 126 -5.99 -22.40 -32.61
CA ASP A 126 -6.47 -23.69 -33.11
C ASP A 126 -7.21 -23.59 -34.46
N LEU A 127 -7.29 -22.39 -35.06
CA LEU A 127 -7.90 -22.10 -36.37
C LEU A 127 -6.83 -21.87 -37.46
#